data_AF-A0A528AH48-F1
#
_entry.id   AF-A0A528AH48-F1
#
_cell.length_a   1.000
_cell.length_b   1.000
_cell.length_c   1.000
_cell.angle_alpha   90.00
_cell.angle_beta   90.00
_cell.angle_gamma   90.00
#
_symmetry.space_group_name_H-M   'P 1'
#
loop_
_entity.id
_entity.type
_entity.pdbx_description
1 polymer ?
#
loop_
_entity_poly.entity_id
_entity_poly.type
_entity_poly.pdbx_seq_one_letter_code
_entity_poly.pdbx_strand_id
1 'polypeptide(L)'
;MRTQKMLRSVLAFVLAIALPLASAAEDMPGDPNRLRIEDASGKTIAVFTVQQLQSDFEQQTYDTRTPWTNEHETIVYRGPLLESVLKRTGLANAADLKIIAYDDFVSEIHMDEIRSYKPILAIERKCSDKDGSTCSPGKDFRPIS
;
A
#
# COMPACT_ATOMS: atom_id res chain seq x y z
N MET A 1 23.66 56.87 50.87
CA MET A 1 23.67 55.75 51.85
C MET A 1 22.24 55.52 52.31
N ARG A 2 21.84 54.25 52.48
CA ARG A 2 20.51 53.70 52.87
C ARG A 2 19.56 53.25 51.73
N THR A 3 19.82 52.00 51.34
CA THR A 3 18.94 50.96 50.80
C THR A 3 17.47 51.03 51.27
N GLN A 4 16.55 50.77 50.34
CA GLN A 4 15.23 50.21 50.68
C GLN A 4 14.91 49.03 49.77
N LYS A 5 14.71 47.88 50.41
CA LYS A 5 14.40 46.56 49.85
C LYS A 5 12.92 46.46 49.46
N MET A 6 12.68 45.44 48.64
CA MET A 6 11.42 44.73 48.39
C MET A 6 10.59 45.24 47.22
N LEU A 7 10.82 44.62 46.04
CA LEU A 7 9.72 44.39 45.12
C LEU A 7 9.46 42.88 45.06
N ARG A 8 8.18 42.59 45.33
CA ARG A 8 7.56 41.30 45.61
C ARG A 8 7.74 40.31 44.46
N SER A 9 8.00 39.05 44.82
CA SER A 9 7.76 37.87 43.97
C SER A 9 6.37 37.95 43.35
N VAL A 10 6.30 37.84 42.02
CA VAL A 10 5.08 37.43 41.32
C VAL A 10 5.38 36.11 40.62
N LEU A 11 4.69 35.10 41.10
CA LEU A 11 4.63 33.73 40.62
C LEU A 11 3.98 33.73 39.22
N ALA A 12 4.63 33.16 38.21
CA ALA A 12 3.98 32.78 36.97
C ALA A 12 4.30 31.31 36.69
N PHE A 13 3.51 30.42 37.27
CA PHE A 13 3.53 29.00 36.95
C PHE A 13 2.79 28.83 35.62
N VAL A 14 3.52 28.83 34.51
CA VAL A 14 2.97 28.46 33.20
C VAL A 14 2.87 26.93 33.19
N LEU A 15 1.71 26.41 33.58
CA LEU A 15 1.39 25.00 33.42
C LEU A 15 1.09 24.76 31.93
N ALA A 16 2.13 24.46 31.15
CA ALA A 16 1.98 23.99 29.78
C ALA A 16 1.36 22.58 29.83
N ILE A 17 0.04 22.50 29.67
CA ILE A 17 -0.66 21.24 29.45
C ILE A 17 -0.26 20.78 28.03
N ALA A 18 0.81 19.99 27.95
CA ALA A 18 1.14 19.24 26.76
C ALA A 18 0.06 18.16 26.60
N LEU A 19 -0.95 18.44 25.78
CA LEU A 19 -1.88 17.41 25.31
C LEU A 19 -1.06 16.44 24.45
N PRO A 20 -0.98 15.14 24.80
CA PRO A 20 -0.47 14.16 23.87
C PRO A 20 -1.49 14.05 22.74
N LEU A 21 -1.15 14.57 21.56
CA LEU A 21 -1.76 14.17 20.30
C LEU A 21 -1.34 12.71 20.04
N ALA A 22 -1.98 11.79 20.74
CA ALA A 22 -1.98 10.40 20.35
C ALA A 22 -2.84 10.32 19.09
N SER A 23 -2.20 10.40 17.92
CA SER A 23 -2.80 9.88 16.69
C SER A 23 -2.99 8.38 16.89
N ALA A 24 -4.17 7.99 17.35
CA ALA A 24 -4.65 6.64 17.14
C ALA A 24 -4.75 6.47 15.62
N ALA A 25 -3.78 5.79 15.02
CA ALA A 25 -4.00 5.16 13.74
C ALA A 25 -5.13 4.16 13.98
N GLU A 26 -6.33 4.46 13.48
CA GLU A 26 -7.44 3.53 13.56
C GLU A 26 -7.05 2.29 12.75
N ASP A 27 -6.80 1.21 13.48
CA ASP A 27 -6.63 -0.14 12.95
C ASP A 27 -8.01 -0.62 12.47
N MET A 28 -8.45 -0.08 11.34
CA MET A 28 -9.61 -0.60 10.63
C MET A 28 -9.18 -1.93 9.99
N PRO A 29 -9.92 -3.03 10.21
CA PRO A 29 -9.73 -4.24 9.43
C PRO A 29 -9.73 -3.87 7.95
N GLY A 30 -8.65 -4.21 7.25
CA GLY A 30 -8.51 -3.86 5.83
C GLY A 30 -9.69 -4.37 5.00
N ASP A 31 -10.02 -3.68 3.91
CA ASP A 31 -10.89 -4.26 2.88
C ASP A 31 -9.99 -5.00 1.88
N PRO A 32 -10.10 -6.33 1.73
CA PRO A 32 -9.24 -7.10 0.83
C PRO A 32 -9.41 -6.70 -0.64
N ASN A 33 -10.45 -5.92 -0.98
CA ASN A 33 -10.70 -5.41 -2.33
C ASN A 33 -10.23 -3.96 -2.55
N ARG A 34 -9.46 -3.40 -1.61
CA ARG A 34 -8.94 -2.03 -1.71
C ARG A 34 -7.44 -1.98 -1.44
N LEU A 35 -6.73 -1.29 -2.33
CA LEU A 35 -5.33 -0.95 -2.13
C LEU A 35 -5.23 0.42 -1.46
N ARG A 36 -4.74 0.45 -0.22
CA ARG A 36 -4.43 1.68 0.51
C ARG A 36 -2.96 2.04 0.30
N ILE A 37 -2.69 3.30 -0.04
CA ILE A 37 -1.34 3.83 -0.15
C ILE A 37 -1.14 4.86 0.96
N GLU A 38 -0.08 4.68 1.73
CA GLU A 38 0.31 5.56 2.83
C GLU A 38 1.64 6.23 2.55
N ASP A 39 1.83 7.43 3.08
CA ASP A 39 3.17 8.03 3.17
C ASP A 39 3.94 7.47 4.39
N ALA A 40 5.20 7.89 4.54
CA ALA A 40 6.06 7.43 5.64
C ALA A 40 5.55 7.80 7.05
N SER A 41 4.55 8.70 7.16
CA SER A 41 3.91 9.04 8.43
C SER A 41 2.72 8.13 8.78
N GLY A 42 2.38 7.19 7.90
CA GLY A 42 1.18 6.33 8.01
C GLY A 42 -0.10 7.04 7.57
N LYS A 43 0.00 8.23 6.98
CA LYS A 43 -1.17 8.94 6.46
C LYS A 43 -1.57 8.33 5.14
N THR A 44 -2.83 7.92 5.02
CA THR A 44 -3.40 7.49 3.73
C THR A 44 -3.41 8.66 2.74
N ILE A 45 -2.74 8.47 1.60
CA ILE A 45 -2.67 9.45 0.51
C ILE A 45 -3.49 9.02 -0.72
N ALA A 46 -3.82 7.74 -0.84
CA ALA A 46 -4.72 7.23 -1.87
C ALA A 46 -5.37 5.91 -1.44
N VAL A 47 -6.56 5.65 -2.00
CA VAL A 47 -7.20 4.34 -1.94
C VAL A 47 -7.74 4.00 -3.32
N PHE A 48 -7.39 2.83 -3.84
CA PHE A 48 -7.87 2.33 -5.12
C PHE A 48 -8.73 1.09 -4.91
N THR A 49 -9.89 1.02 -5.57
CA THR A 49 -10.63 -0.23 -5.72
C THR A 49 -10.01 -1.09 -6.82
N VAL A 50 -10.29 -2.40 -6.81
CA VAL A 50 -9.90 -3.28 -7.93
C VAL A 50 -10.39 -2.74 -9.29
N GLN A 51 -11.62 -2.20 -9.35
CA GLN A 51 -12.18 -1.62 -10.58
C GLN A 51 -11.38 -0.40 -11.06
N GLN A 52 -10.96 0.49 -10.15
CA GLN A 52 -10.10 1.62 -10.51
C GLN A 52 -8.72 1.15 -11.00
N LEU A 53 -8.14 0.13 -10.36
CA LEU A 53 -6.89 -0.47 -10.81
C LEU A 53 -7.01 -1.08 -12.21
N GLN A 54 -8.19 -1.58 -12.60
CA GLN A 54 -8.48 -2.10 -13.93
C GLN A 54 -8.70 -1.00 -14.98
N SER A 55 -9.45 0.05 -14.65
CA SER A 55 -9.88 1.07 -15.62
C SER A 55 -8.92 2.24 -15.78
N ASP A 56 -8.22 2.64 -14.70
CA ASP A 56 -7.51 3.92 -14.66
C ASP A 56 -6.02 3.77 -15.04
N PHE A 57 -5.58 2.52 -15.23
CA PHE A 57 -4.19 2.15 -15.49
C PHE A 57 -4.11 1.16 -16.65
N GLU A 58 -3.03 1.27 -17.42
CA GLU A 58 -2.72 0.30 -18.46
C GLU A 58 -2.45 -1.08 -17.84
N GLN A 59 -3.16 -2.10 -18.33
CA GLN A 59 -3.04 -3.47 -17.84
C GLN A 59 -1.88 -4.18 -18.55
N GLN A 60 -1.01 -4.80 -17.77
CA GLN A 60 0.06 -5.68 -18.24
C GLN A 60 -0.29 -7.13 -17.94
N THR A 61 0.22 -8.05 -18.76
CA THR A 61 0.01 -9.50 -18.59
C THR A 61 1.35 -10.20 -18.48
N TYR A 62 1.63 -10.80 -17.32
CA TYR A 62 2.87 -11.55 -17.06
C TYR A 62 2.58 -13.02 -16.85
N ASP A 63 3.35 -13.87 -17.50
CA ASP A 63 3.47 -15.28 -17.16
C ASP A 63 4.46 -15.46 -16.01
N THR A 64 4.04 -16.16 -14.97
CA THR A 64 4.90 -16.47 -13.83
C THR A 64 4.96 -17.97 -13.61
N ARG A 65 6.16 -18.42 -13.24
CA ARG A 65 6.43 -19.77 -12.79
C ARG A 65 6.98 -19.66 -11.38
N THR A 66 6.30 -20.25 -10.42
CA THR A 66 6.84 -20.34 -9.07
C THR A 66 7.56 -21.68 -8.90
N PRO A 67 8.62 -21.76 -8.08
CA PRO A 67 9.34 -23.03 -7.85
C PRO A 67 8.46 -24.18 -7.32
N TRP A 68 7.29 -23.85 -6.78
CA TRP A 68 6.32 -24.80 -6.21
C TRP A 68 5.12 -25.09 -7.13
N THR A 69 5.03 -24.48 -8.33
CA THR A 69 4.11 -24.96 -9.36
C THR A 69 4.72 -26.15 -10.10
N ASN A 70 3.88 -27.04 -10.62
CA ASN A 70 4.34 -28.16 -11.45
C ASN A 70 5.23 -27.64 -12.59
N GLU A 71 6.22 -28.42 -13.04
CA GLU A 71 7.26 -27.95 -13.99
C GLU A 71 6.72 -27.35 -15.31
N HIS A 72 5.46 -27.65 -15.64
CA HIS A 72 4.77 -27.16 -16.84
C HIS A 72 3.59 -26.22 -16.53
N GLU A 73 3.33 -25.92 -15.27
CA GLU A 73 2.25 -25.04 -14.85
C GLU A 73 2.74 -23.59 -14.84
N THR A 74 2.42 -22.91 -15.94
CA THR A 74 2.58 -21.46 -16.09
C THR A 74 1.28 -20.78 -15.71
N ILE A 75 1.33 -19.84 -14.78
CA ILE A 75 0.17 -19.05 -14.39
C ILE A 75 0.32 -17.66 -15.01
N VAL A 76 -0.72 -17.20 -15.70
CA VAL A 76 -0.73 -15.87 -16.30
C VAL A 76 -1.53 -14.93 -15.40
N TYR A 77 -0.92 -13.82 -15.02
CA TYR A 77 -1.51 -12.78 -14.19
C TYR A 77 -1.68 -11.49 -14.99
N ARG A 78 -2.69 -10.69 -14.62
CA ARG A 78 -2.96 -9.39 -15.22
C ARG A 78 -3.18 -8.32 -14.15
N GLY A 79 -2.64 -7.14 -14.42
CA GLY A 79 -2.77 -5.97 -13.55
C GLY A 79 -1.90 -4.80 -14.00
N PRO A 80 -2.03 -3.63 -13.37
CA PRO A 80 -1.20 -2.47 -13.68
C PRO A 80 0.23 -2.64 -13.17
N LEU A 81 1.18 -1.94 -13.79
CA LEU A 81 2.53 -1.80 -13.24
C LEU A 81 2.48 -1.10 -11.88
N LEU A 82 3.19 -1.65 -10.90
CA LEU A 82 3.32 -1.03 -9.58
C LEU A 82 3.90 0.39 -9.69
N GLU A 83 4.90 0.59 -10.55
CA GLU A 83 5.51 1.90 -10.81
C GLU A 83 4.48 2.94 -11.30
N SER A 84 3.53 2.55 -12.16
CA SER A 84 2.48 3.44 -12.65
C SER A 84 1.54 3.89 -11.54
N VAL A 85 1.20 3.01 -10.61
CA VAL A 85 0.38 3.33 -9.44
C VAL A 85 1.13 4.27 -8.49
N LEU A 86 2.41 4.01 -8.22
CA LEU A 86 3.26 4.87 -7.38
C LEU A 86 3.46 6.26 -8.00
N LYS A 87 3.61 6.34 -9.32
CA LYS A 87 3.70 7.62 -10.03
C LYS A 87 2.43 8.44 -9.88
N ARG A 88 1.25 7.80 -9.91
CA ARG A 88 -0.04 8.48 -9.70
C ARG A 88 -0.14 9.09 -8.30
N THR A 89 0.47 8.48 -7.29
CA THR A 89 0.42 8.94 -5.89
C THR A 89 1.58 9.84 -5.49
N GLY A 90 2.52 10.14 -6.41
CA GLY A 90 3.70 10.95 -6.11
C GLY A 90 4.83 10.19 -5.40
N LEU A 91 4.75 8.86 -5.30
CA LEU A 91 5.73 8.00 -4.64
C LEU A 91 6.79 7.38 -5.56
N ALA A 92 6.83 7.76 -6.85
CA ALA A 92 7.80 7.21 -7.81
C ALA A 92 9.29 7.43 -7.45
N ASN A 93 9.57 8.35 -6.52
CA ASN A 93 10.92 8.68 -6.05
C ASN A 93 11.21 8.15 -4.63
N ALA A 94 10.32 7.32 -4.06
CA ALA A 94 10.62 6.62 -2.81
C ALA A 94 11.86 5.73 -2.97
N ALA A 95 12.60 5.50 -1.89
CA ALA A 95 13.77 4.62 -1.90
C ALA A 95 13.33 3.14 -1.82
N ASP A 96 12.38 2.88 -0.93
CA ASP A 96 11.84 1.58 -0.57
C ASP A 96 10.33 1.67 -0.38
N LEU A 97 9.66 0.52 -0.45
CA LEU A 97 8.24 0.39 -0.15
C LEU A 97 8.01 -0.77 0.80
N LYS A 98 7.19 -0.51 1.81
CA LYS A 98 6.58 -1.54 2.63
C LYS A 98 5.25 -1.98 2.01
N ILE A 99 5.13 -3.24 1.65
CA ILE A 99 3.89 -3.88 1.21
C ILE A 99 3.33 -4.67 2.38
N ILE A 100 2.07 -4.39 2.73
CA ILE A 100 1.35 -5.05 3.82
C ILE A 100 0.14 -5.74 3.22
N ALA A 101 0.08 -7.07 3.38
CA ALA A 101 -1.05 -7.87 2.94
C ALA A 101 -2.19 -7.84 3.98
N TYR A 102 -3.35 -8.37 3.60
CA TYR A 102 -4.54 -8.40 4.46
C TYR A 102 -4.35 -9.24 5.75
N ASP A 103 -3.48 -10.24 5.71
CA ASP A 103 -3.11 -11.12 6.83
C ASP A 103 -1.90 -10.60 7.63
N ASP A 104 -1.62 -9.30 7.52
CA ASP A 104 -0.48 -8.61 8.16
C ASP A 104 0.90 -9.11 7.72
N PHE A 105 0.98 -9.91 6.66
CA PHE A 105 2.28 -10.23 6.06
C PHE A 105 2.93 -8.97 5.50
N VAL A 106 4.16 -8.70 5.91
CA VAL A 106 4.93 -7.53 5.51
C VAL A 106 6.11 -7.98 4.64
N SER A 107 6.26 -7.31 3.49
CA SER A 107 7.46 -7.37 2.68
C SER A 107 7.97 -5.97 2.38
N GLU A 108 9.28 -5.84 2.21
CA GLU A 108 9.91 -4.64 1.68
C GLU A 108 10.38 -4.90 0.25
N ILE A 109 10.31 -3.89 -0.61
CA ILE A 109 10.86 -3.93 -1.97
C ILE A 109 11.56 -2.62 -2.28
N HIS A 110 12.78 -2.69 -2.82
CA HIS A 110 13.52 -1.50 -3.19
C HIS A 110 13.08 -0.94 -4.54
N MET A 111 13.23 0.37 -4.73
CA MET A 111 12.75 1.02 -5.95
C MET A 111 13.58 0.68 -7.19
N ASP A 112 14.84 0.29 -7.03
CA ASP A 112 15.66 -0.26 -8.11
C ASP A 112 15.16 -1.63 -8.58
N GLU A 113 14.66 -2.48 -7.68
CA GLU A 113 14.01 -3.75 -8.03
C GLU A 113 12.71 -3.51 -8.81
N ILE A 114 11.89 -2.55 -8.38
CA ILE A 114 10.66 -2.18 -9.08
C ILE A 114 10.96 -1.70 -10.50
N ARG A 115 11.98 -0.86 -10.67
CA ARG A 115 12.38 -0.36 -12.00
C ARG A 115 12.98 -1.46 -12.87
N SER A 116 13.72 -2.40 -12.27
CA SER A 116 14.42 -3.47 -12.99
C SER A 116 13.47 -4.58 -13.43
N TYR A 117 12.62 -5.05 -12.52
CA TYR A 117 11.72 -6.19 -12.74
C TYR A 117 10.31 -5.80 -13.16
N LYS A 118 9.96 -4.52 -13.06
CA LYS A 118 8.66 -3.95 -13.48
C LYS A 118 7.47 -4.75 -12.94
N PRO A 119 7.38 -5.01 -11.63
CA PRO A 119 6.33 -5.84 -11.07
C PRO A 119 4.95 -5.26 -11.34
N ILE A 120 3.97 -6.14 -11.47
CA ILE A 120 2.55 -5.79 -11.58
C ILE A 120 1.86 -5.95 -10.23
N LEU A 121 0.87 -5.08 -9.97
CA LEU A 121 -0.15 -5.35 -8.97
C LEU A 121 -1.17 -6.30 -9.60
N ALA A 122 -0.95 -7.61 -9.46
CA ALA A 122 -1.84 -8.59 -10.03
C ALA A 122 -3.23 -8.50 -9.40
N ILE A 123 -4.26 -8.32 -10.22
CA ILE A 123 -5.68 -8.23 -9.80
C ILE A 123 -6.55 -9.30 -10.47
N GLU A 124 -6.03 -9.90 -11.54
CA GLU A 124 -6.66 -11.00 -12.24
C GLU A 124 -5.66 -12.11 -12.54
N ARG A 125 -6.19 -13.33 -12.69
CA ARG A 125 -5.47 -14.51 -13.13
C ARG A 125 -6.19 -15.08 -14.36
N LYS A 126 -5.44 -15.55 -15.34
CA LYS A 126 -5.99 -16.24 -16.51
C LYS A 126 -6.72 -17.50 -16.07
N CYS A 127 -7.89 -17.72 -16.66
CA CYS A 127 -8.64 -18.93 -16.42
C CYS A 127 -7.89 -20.18 -16.88
N SER A 128 -8.09 -21.27 -16.15
CA SER A 128 -7.61 -22.60 -16.44
C SER A 128 -8.74 -23.61 -16.30
N ASP A 129 -8.57 -24.80 -16.89
CA ASP A 129 -9.57 -25.88 -16.81
C ASP A 129 -9.87 -26.32 -15.37
N LYS A 130 -8.96 -26.01 -14.44
CA LYS A 130 -9.10 -26.28 -12.99
C LYS A 130 -10.02 -25.28 -12.28
N ASP A 131 -10.37 -24.15 -12.90
CA ASP A 131 -11.09 -23.05 -12.25
C ASP A 131 -12.62 -23.23 -12.25
N GLY A 132 -13.14 -24.36 -12.76
CA GLY A 132 -14.57 -24.71 -12.66
C GLY A 132 -15.50 -23.57 -13.06
N SER A 133 -16.46 -23.24 -12.19
CA SER A 133 -17.41 -22.13 -12.40
C SER A 133 -16.86 -20.74 -12.07
N THR A 134 -15.63 -20.63 -11.56
CA THR A 134 -15.00 -19.34 -11.21
C THR A 134 -14.58 -18.56 -12.45
N CYS A 135 -14.45 -19.25 -13.59
CA CYS A 135 -14.30 -18.60 -14.88
C CYS A 135 -15.65 -18.48 -15.59
N SER A 136 -16.14 -17.25 -15.78
CA SER A 136 -17.35 -16.99 -16.56
C SER A 136 -17.16 -17.37 -18.03
N PRO A 137 -18.17 -17.97 -18.70
CA PRO A 137 -18.08 -18.31 -20.12
C PRO A 137 -17.67 -17.10 -20.97
N GLY A 138 -16.66 -17.30 -21.83
CA GLY A 138 -16.14 -16.25 -22.72
C GLY A 138 -15.24 -15.20 -22.05
N LYS A 139 -14.80 -15.42 -20.81
CA LYS A 139 -13.77 -14.61 -20.17
C LYS A 139 -12.44 -15.35 -20.13
N ASP A 140 -11.36 -14.66 -20.50
CA ASP A 140 -10.01 -15.22 -20.43
C ASP A 140 -9.39 -15.09 -19.04
N PHE A 141 -9.92 -14.19 -18.21
CA PHE A 141 -9.39 -13.84 -16.89
C PHE A 141 -10.50 -13.80 -15.85
N ARG A 142 -10.12 -14.08 -14.61
CA ARG A 142 -10.96 -14.01 -13.41
C ARG A 142 -10.25 -13.20 -12.31
N PRO A 143 -10.99 -12.64 -11.34
CA PRO A 143 -10.39 -12.07 -10.13
C PRO A 143 -9.47 -13.06 -9.42
N ILE A 144 -8.43 -12.53 -8.75
CA ILE A 144 -7.51 -13.34 -7.93
C ILE A 144 -8.18 -13.83 -6.64
N SER A 145 -9.02 -13.00 -6.04
CA SER A 145 -9.81 -13.28 -4.83
C SER A 145 -10.95 -14.25 -5.09
#